data_AF-A0A954KSL7-F1
#
_entry.id   AF-A0A954KSL7-F1
#
_cell.length_a   1.000
_cell.length_b   1.000
_cell.length_c   1.000
_cell.angle_alpha   90.00
_cell.angle_beta   90.00
_cell.angle_gamma   90.00
#
_symmetry.space_group_name_H-M   'P 1'
#
loop_
_entity.id
_entity.type
_entity.pdbx_description
1 polymer ?
#
loop_
_entity_poly.entity_id
_entity_poly.type
_entity_poly.pdbx_seq_one_letter_code
_entity_poly.pdbx_strand_id
1 'polypeptide(L)'
;MFQHPHTIDNATSHSEFGLEDDVYLTPLSEEQPLHLVSEFNACLIGDMLVYKLGAFISDLNASLVRVDENRVLMKVGRRRFIPSWAGCEYDRPIEIELTITPVDSSQSHSTARRCHINTCIRPVGWVRNKTGYEYKVRELVRSLRSYFMAD
;
A
#
# COMPACT_ATOMS: atom_id res chain seq x y z
N MET A 1 52.07 13.51 -25.01
CA MET A 1 51.68 12.09 -25.01
C MET A 1 50.79 11.89 -23.80
N PHE A 2 49.47 11.85 -24.02
CA PHE A 2 48.45 11.77 -22.97
C PHE A 2 48.21 10.30 -22.61
N GLN A 3 48.32 9.96 -21.33
CA GLN A 3 47.81 8.69 -20.80
C GLN A 3 47.00 8.99 -19.53
N HIS A 4 45.67 8.89 -19.69
CA HIS A 4 44.76 8.59 -18.59
C HIS A 4 44.96 7.13 -18.17
N PRO A 5 44.79 6.83 -16.88
CA PRO A 5 44.04 5.64 -16.50
C PRO A 5 42.84 6.03 -15.63
N HIS A 6 41.72 5.45 -16.00
CA HIS A 6 40.43 5.51 -15.35
C HIS A 6 40.51 4.90 -13.95
N THR A 7 40.14 5.68 -12.94
CA THR A 7 39.56 5.11 -11.72
C THR A 7 38.13 5.61 -11.69
N ILE A 8 37.22 4.71 -12.02
CA ILE A 8 35.78 4.90 -11.85
C ILE A 8 35.59 4.93 -10.35
N ASP A 9 35.42 6.13 -9.79
CA ASP A 9 34.96 6.28 -8.42
C ASP A 9 33.64 5.53 -8.30
N ASN A 10 33.69 4.52 -7.46
CA ASN A 10 32.61 3.64 -7.08
C ASN A 10 31.50 4.54 -6.51
N ALA A 11 30.55 4.93 -7.36
CA ALA A 11 29.29 5.53 -6.98
C ALA A 11 28.54 4.51 -6.12
N THR A 12 28.95 4.44 -4.86
CA THR A 12 28.14 3.90 -3.80
C THR A 12 27.03 4.93 -3.64
N SER A 13 26.02 4.81 -4.49
CA SER A 13 24.71 5.40 -4.26
C SER A 13 24.16 4.75 -3.01
N HIS A 14 24.70 5.15 -1.86
CA HIS A 14 23.97 5.18 -0.62
C HIS A 14 22.81 6.12 -0.91
N SER A 15 21.71 5.53 -1.33
CA SER A 15 20.42 6.19 -1.41
C SER A 15 20.07 6.60 0.01
N GLU A 16 20.51 7.80 0.40
CA GLU A 16 19.99 8.62 1.50
C GLU A 16 18.55 9.07 1.19
N PHE A 17 17.69 8.12 0.79
CA PHE A 17 16.25 8.29 0.98
C PHE A 17 15.99 7.86 2.41
N GLY A 18 15.86 8.87 3.29
CA GLY A 18 15.51 8.68 4.67
C GLY A 18 14.35 7.70 4.80
N LEU A 19 14.59 6.62 5.54
CA LEU A 19 13.53 5.84 6.17
C LEU A 19 12.95 6.70 7.31
N GLU A 20 12.26 7.78 6.96
CA GLU A 20 11.24 8.32 7.84
C GLU A 20 10.04 7.38 7.69
N ASP A 21 9.73 6.66 8.78
CA ASP A 21 8.70 5.63 8.80
C ASP A 21 7.32 6.30 8.90
N ASP A 22 6.91 7.00 7.84
CA ASP A 22 5.68 7.83 7.82
C ASP A 22 4.39 7.00 7.87
N VAL A 23 4.50 5.68 7.70
CA VAL A 23 3.36 4.76 7.70
C VAL A 23 3.17 4.19 9.10
N TYR A 24 2.29 4.86 9.85
CA TYR A 24 1.78 4.34 11.11
C TYR A 24 0.77 3.22 10.83
N LEU A 25 1.08 2.04 11.36
CA LEU A 25 0.20 0.88 11.39
C LEU A 25 -0.21 0.62 12.84
N THR A 26 -1.51 0.61 13.11
CA THR A 26 -2.04 0.27 14.43
C THR A 26 -2.80 -1.06 14.37
N PRO A 27 -2.68 -1.92 15.40
CA PRO A 27 -3.54 -3.09 15.49
C PRO A 27 -4.99 -2.64 15.72
N LEU A 28 -5.94 -3.29 15.05
CA LEU A 28 -7.37 -3.02 15.18
C LEU A 28 -7.88 -3.30 16.60
N SER A 29 -7.33 -4.34 17.26
CA SER A 29 -7.66 -4.77 18.62
C SER A 29 -6.54 -5.62 19.18
N GLU A 30 -6.42 -5.70 20.51
CA GLU A 30 -5.49 -6.60 21.21
C GLU A 30 -5.74 -8.08 20.89
N GLU A 31 -6.99 -8.45 20.60
CA GLU A 31 -7.37 -9.82 20.23
C GLU A 31 -6.98 -10.17 18.78
N GLN A 32 -6.77 -9.15 17.94
CA GLN A 32 -6.48 -9.30 16.51
C GLN A 32 -5.26 -8.45 16.11
N PRO A 33 -4.07 -8.72 16.67
CA PRO A 33 -2.89 -7.87 16.50
C PRO A 33 -2.36 -7.84 15.06
N LEU A 34 -2.79 -8.78 14.21
CA LEU A 34 -2.42 -8.86 12.80
C LEU A 34 -3.39 -8.13 11.88
N HIS A 35 -4.52 -7.65 12.40
CA HIS A 35 -5.40 -6.75 11.68
C HIS A 35 -4.85 -5.35 11.84
N LEU A 36 -4.22 -4.85 10.79
CA LEU A 36 -3.51 -3.58 10.84
C LEU A 36 -4.35 -2.50 10.17
N VAL A 37 -4.37 -1.32 10.75
CA VAL A 37 -5.10 -0.17 10.27
C VAL A 37 -4.11 0.95 9.95
N SER A 38 -4.37 1.65 8.85
CA SER A 38 -3.68 2.88 8.51
C SER A 38 -4.67 3.89 7.96
N GLU A 39 -4.42 5.15 8.28
CA GLU A 39 -5.24 6.26 7.83
C GLU A 39 -4.36 7.27 7.12
N PHE A 40 -4.92 7.92 6.10
CA PHE A 40 -4.26 9.02 5.40
C PHE A 40 -5.28 9.88 4.68
N ASN A 41 -4.91 11.12 4.41
CA ASN A 41 -5.74 12.05 3.65
C ASN A 41 -5.24 12.09 2.21
N ALA A 42 -6.17 12.08 1.26
CA ALA A 42 -5.85 12.17 -0.15
C ALA A 42 -6.69 13.26 -0.81
N CYS A 43 -6.13 13.85 -1.87
CA CYS A 43 -6.85 14.78 -2.73
C CYS A 43 -7.21 14.07 -4.04
N LEU A 44 -8.50 13.92 -4.31
CA LEU A 44 -9.03 13.25 -5.49
C LEU A 44 -9.64 14.28 -6.43
N ILE A 45 -9.24 14.24 -7.70
CA ILE A 45 -9.78 15.12 -8.74
C ILE A 45 -10.86 14.35 -9.50
N GLY A 46 -12.13 14.75 -9.39
CA GLY A 46 -13.25 14.05 -10.03
C GLY A 46 -13.27 12.53 -9.76
N ASP A 47 -13.56 11.74 -10.80
CA ASP A 47 -13.64 10.27 -10.72
C ASP A 47 -12.26 9.56 -10.79
N MET A 48 -11.15 10.28 -10.56
CA MET A 48 -9.79 9.71 -10.59
C MET A 48 -9.57 8.57 -9.60
N LEU A 49 -10.42 8.45 -8.58
CA LEU A 49 -10.41 7.35 -7.63
C LEU A 49 -10.43 5.98 -8.34
N VAL A 50 -11.36 5.80 -9.27
CA VAL A 50 -11.56 4.52 -9.96
C VAL A 50 -10.34 4.17 -10.81
N TYR A 51 -9.73 5.16 -11.46
CA TYR A 51 -8.53 4.96 -12.27
C TYR A 51 -7.30 4.62 -11.43
N LYS A 52 -7.09 5.34 -10.31
CA LYS A 52 -5.97 5.08 -9.39
C LYS A 52 -6.11 3.71 -8.72
N LEU A 53 -7.32 3.34 -8.30
CA LEU A 53 -7.59 2.01 -7.77
C LEU A 53 -7.44 0.92 -8.83
N GLY A 54 -7.93 1.16 -10.05
CA GLY A 54 -7.78 0.22 -11.16
C GLY A 54 -6.31 -0.05 -11.50
N ALA A 55 -5.49 1.01 -11.53
CA ALA A 55 -4.04 0.90 -11.71
C ALA A 55 -3.39 0.11 -10.55
N PHE A 56 -3.71 0.45 -9.30
CA PHE A 56 -3.22 -0.28 -8.13
C PHE A 56 -3.59 -1.78 -8.16
N ILE A 57 -4.82 -2.10 -8.53
CA ILE A 57 -5.32 -3.48 -8.65
C ILE A 57 -4.55 -4.23 -9.74
N SER A 58 -4.36 -3.61 -10.89
CA SER A 58 -3.60 -4.19 -12.00
C SER A 58 -2.14 -4.46 -11.61
N ASP A 59 -1.47 -3.47 -11.04
CA ASP A 59 -0.04 -3.51 -10.75
C ASP A 59 0.30 -4.50 -9.63
N LEU A 60 -0.54 -4.58 -8.59
CA LEU A 60 -0.36 -5.54 -7.49
C LEU A 60 -0.98 -6.91 -7.74
N ASN A 61 -1.51 -7.17 -8.95
CA ASN A 61 -2.28 -8.39 -9.24
C ASN A 61 -3.38 -8.65 -8.19
N ALA A 62 -4.03 -7.58 -7.74
CA ALA A 62 -5.13 -7.67 -6.78
C ALA A 62 -6.40 -8.17 -7.47
N SER A 63 -7.27 -8.79 -6.68
CA SER A 63 -8.62 -9.14 -7.09
C SER A 63 -9.60 -8.29 -6.31
N LEU A 64 -10.51 -7.63 -7.02
CA LEU A 64 -11.61 -6.89 -6.43
C LEU A 64 -12.65 -7.87 -5.90
N VAL A 65 -12.93 -7.82 -4.60
CA VAL A 65 -13.90 -8.71 -3.95
C VAL A 65 -15.28 -8.04 -3.92
N ARG A 66 -15.32 -6.76 -3.53
CA ARG A 66 -16.55 -5.97 -3.43
C ARG A 66 -16.25 -4.49 -3.58
N VAL A 67 -17.14 -3.76 -4.26
CA VAL A 67 -17.14 -2.29 -4.30
C VAL A 67 -18.53 -1.80 -3.95
N ASP A 68 -18.58 -0.91 -2.97
CA ASP A 68 -19.71 -0.06 -2.64
C ASP A 68 -19.28 1.41 -2.85
N GLU A 69 -20.21 2.36 -2.78
CA GLU A 69 -19.94 3.78 -3.10
C GLU A 69 -18.74 4.38 -2.37
N ASN A 70 -18.54 4.02 -1.10
CA ASN A 70 -17.49 4.54 -0.23
C ASN A 70 -16.55 3.44 0.30
N ARG A 71 -16.69 2.20 -0.18
CA ARG A 71 -15.97 1.06 0.39
C ARG A 71 -15.47 0.14 -0.71
N VAL A 72 -14.19 -0.21 -0.64
CA VAL A 72 -13.54 -1.12 -1.59
C VAL A 72 -12.88 -2.25 -0.83
N LEU A 73 -13.32 -3.47 -1.08
CA LEU A 73 -12.72 -4.68 -0.56
C LEU A 73 -11.94 -5.37 -1.69
N MET A 74 -10.66 -5.58 -1.46
CA MET A 74 -9.77 -6.22 -2.42
C MET A 74 -8.86 -7.24 -1.76
N LYS A 75 -8.35 -8.16 -2.56
CA LYS A 75 -7.43 -9.21 -2.13
C LYS A 75 -6.16 -9.13 -2.95
N VAL A 76 -5.03 -8.92 -2.29
CA VAL A 76 -3.72 -8.82 -2.93
C VAL A 76 -2.95 -10.12 -2.76
N GLY A 77 -2.38 -10.61 -3.85
CA GLY A 77 -1.62 -11.85 -3.91
C GLY A 77 -2.44 -13.07 -4.33
N ARG A 78 -1.75 -14.11 -4.83
CA ARG A 78 -2.37 -15.35 -5.31
C ARG A 78 -2.04 -16.49 -4.34
N ARG A 79 -3.05 -17.26 -3.93
CA ARG A 79 -2.82 -18.53 -3.23
C ARG A 79 -2.25 -19.53 -4.25
N ARG A 80 -0.93 -19.65 -4.38
CA ARG A 80 -0.36 -20.74 -5.19
C ARG A 80 -0.72 -22.08 -4.56
N PHE A 81 -1.19 -23.01 -5.39
CA PHE A 81 -1.57 -24.38 -5.00
C PHE A 81 -0.37 -25.29 -4.72
N ILE A 82 0.87 -24.82 -4.96
CA ILE A 82 2.09 -25.60 -4.76
C ILE A 82 2.91 -24.96 -3.63
N PRO A 83 3.19 -25.66 -2.52
CA PRO A 83 4.05 -25.18 -1.45
C PRO A 83 5.51 -25.36 -1.84
N SER A 84 6.05 -24.49 -2.71
CA SER A 84 7.49 -24.47 -2.98
C SER A 84 8.20 -23.75 -1.82
N TRP A 85 8.62 -24.51 -0.82
CA TRP A 85 9.45 -24.08 0.32
C TRP A 85 10.93 -23.91 -0.07
N ALA A 86 11.19 -23.08 -1.09
CA ALA A 86 12.53 -22.60 -1.38
C ALA A 86 12.43 -21.11 -1.74
N GLY A 87 12.49 -20.25 -0.71
CA GLY A 87 12.87 -18.85 -0.87
C GLY A 87 11.78 -17.82 -1.15
N CYS A 88 10.48 -18.17 -1.14
CA CYS A 88 9.42 -17.16 -1.29
C CYS A 88 8.42 -17.25 -0.12
N GLU A 89 8.75 -16.60 0.99
CA GLU A 89 7.90 -16.52 2.20
C GLU A 89 6.66 -15.62 2.02
N TYR A 90 6.48 -15.01 0.84
CA TYR A 90 5.65 -13.81 0.65
C TYR A 90 4.30 -14.04 -0.06
N ASP A 91 3.95 -15.28 -0.39
CA ASP A 91 2.85 -15.57 -1.32
C ASP A 91 1.48 -15.81 -0.65
N ARG A 92 1.32 -15.36 0.60
CA ARG A 92 0.01 -15.42 1.27
C ARG A 92 -0.84 -14.22 0.85
N PRO A 93 -2.11 -14.46 0.47
CA PRO A 93 -3.00 -13.39 0.12
C PRO A 93 -3.34 -12.54 1.34
N ILE A 94 -3.51 -11.24 1.11
CA ILE A 94 -3.89 -10.24 2.10
C ILE A 94 -5.21 -9.63 1.64
N GLU A 95 -6.13 -9.43 2.58
CA GLU A 95 -7.36 -8.69 2.34
C GLU A 95 -7.15 -7.23 2.76
N ILE A 96 -7.59 -6.31 1.93
CA ILE A 96 -7.52 -4.88 2.15
C ILE A 96 -8.92 -4.32 1.98
N GLU A 97 -9.35 -3.60 3.00
CA GLU A 97 -10.61 -2.88 3.02
C GLU A 97 -10.29 -1.39 3.10
N LEU A 98 -10.70 -0.67 2.06
CA LEU A 98 -10.60 0.78 1.98
C LEU A 98 -11.97 1.39 2.27
N THR A 99 -12.02 2.32 3.21
CA THR A 99 -13.19 3.15 3.46
C THR A 99 -12.83 4.59 3.14
N ILE A 100 -13.59 5.21 2.26
CA ILE A 100 -13.32 6.55 1.72
C ILE A 100 -14.41 7.47 2.21
N THR A 101 -14.04 8.42 3.06
CA THR A 101 -14.97 9.40 3.62
C THR A 101 -14.64 10.76 3.02
N PRO A 102 -15.57 11.42 2.31
CA PRO A 102 -15.34 12.78 1.86
C PRO A 102 -15.16 13.70 3.08
N VAL A 103 -14.15 14.56 3.05
CA VAL A 103 -14.02 15.62 4.04
C VAL A 103 -14.89 16.77 3.56
N ASP A 104 -16.05 16.97 4.19
CA ASP A 104 -17.00 18.01 3.79
C ASP A 104 -16.30 19.37 3.73
N SER A 105 -16.07 19.85 2.52
CA SER A 105 -15.82 21.28 2.28
C SER A 105 -17.16 21.86 1.90
N SER A 106 -17.84 22.44 2.88
CA SER A 106 -19.20 22.98 2.77
C SER A 106 -19.36 24.15 1.78
N GLN A 107 -18.46 24.35 0.81
CA GLN A 107 -18.45 25.56 -0.02
C GLN A 107 -17.65 25.56 -1.32
N SER A 108 -17.12 24.43 -1.81
CA SER A 108 -16.24 24.50 -2.99
C SER A 108 -16.78 23.73 -4.19
N HIS A 109 -17.15 24.46 -5.25
CA HIS A 109 -17.25 23.98 -6.63
C HIS A 109 -15.86 23.61 -7.21
N SER A 110 -14.97 23.06 -6.38
CA SER A 110 -13.64 22.60 -6.78
C SER A 110 -13.72 21.20 -7.34
N THR A 111 -13.09 20.98 -8.49
CA THR A 111 -12.92 19.66 -9.11
C THR A 111 -12.09 18.70 -8.23
N ALA A 112 -11.30 19.25 -7.29
CA ALA A 112 -10.52 18.49 -6.32
C ALA A 112 -11.26 18.38 -4.98
N ARG A 113 -11.56 17.15 -4.57
CA ARG A 113 -12.20 16.78 -3.29
C ARG A 113 -11.15 16.14 -2.36
N ARG A 114 -11.08 16.63 -1.12
CA ARG A 114 -10.29 15.96 -0.09
C ARG A 114 -11.10 14.80 0.50
N CYS A 115 -10.46 13.64 0.64
CA CYS A 115 -11.05 12.49 1.27
C CYS A 115 -10.12 11.94 2.34
N HIS A 116 -10.72 11.43 3.39
CA HIS A 116 -10.06 10.63 4.40
C HIS A 116 -10.17 9.16 4.00
N ILE A 117 -9.05 8.46 3.94
CA ILE A 117 -9.00 7.04 3.56
C ILE A 117 -8.55 6.25 4.79
N ASN A 118 -9.43 5.37 5.27
CA ASN A 118 -9.10 4.36 6.26
C ASN A 118 -8.85 3.03 5.56
N THR A 119 -7.72 2.41 5.86
CA THR A 119 -7.27 1.15 5.29
C THR A 119 -7.18 0.10 6.39
N CYS A 120 -8.01 -0.93 6.32
CA CYS A 120 -7.93 -2.09 7.20
C CYS A 120 -7.37 -3.30 6.44
N ILE A 121 -6.31 -3.90 6.99
CA ILE A 121 -5.51 -4.93 6.33
C ILE A 121 -5.50 -6.18 7.18
N ARG A 122 -5.92 -7.30 6.58
CA ARG A 122 -6.09 -8.58 7.28
C ARG A 122 -5.35 -9.70 6.53
N PRO A 123 -4.66 -10.59 7.24
CA PRO A 123 -4.06 -11.75 6.60
C PRO A 123 -5.14 -12.76 6.23
N VAL A 124 -5.02 -13.39 5.06
CA VAL A 124 -5.90 -14.51 4.70
C VAL A 124 -5.25 -15.81 5.15
N GLY A 125 -5.68 -16.31 6.32
CA GLY A 125 -5.19 -17.54 6.94
C GLY A 125 -4.10 -17.31 7.98
N TRP A 126 -3.30 -18.33 8.26
CA TRP A 126 -2.30 -18.28 9.33
C TRP A 126 -1.01 -17.55 8.92
N VAL A 127 -0.57 -16.58 9.74
CA VAL A 127 0.70 -15.86 9.58
C VAL A 127 1.77 -16.50 10.46
N ARG A 128 2.85 -17.03 9.85
CA ARG A 128 4.00 -17.61 10.57
C ARG A 128 5.08 -16.57 10.89
N ASN A 129 5.35 -15.67 9.94
CA ASN A 129 6.35 -14.61 10.07
C ASN A 129 5.64 -13.26 10.24
N LYS A 130 5.47 -12.81 11.50
CA LYS A 130 4.77 -11.56 11.82
C LYS A 130 5.53 -10.34 11.28
N THR A 131 6.84 -10.30 11.49
CA THR A 131 7.69 -9.19 11.05
C THR A 131 7.70 -9.03 9.53
N GLY A 132 7.78 -10.15 8.79
CA GLY A 132 7.70 -10.13 7.33
C GLY A 132 6.32 -9.70 6.82
N TYR A 133 5.26 -10.08 7.53
CA TYR A 133 3.89 -9.62 7.24
C TYR A 133 3.76 -8.10 7.45
N GLU A 134 4.18 -7.58 8.61
CA GLU A 134 4.13 -6.14 8.91
C GLU A 134 4.94 -5.32 7.90
N TYR A 135 6.14 -5.77 7.54
CA TYR A 135 6.95 -5.14 6.51
C TYR A 135 6.20 -5.05 5.16
N LYS A 136 5.59 -6.18 4.73
CA LYS A 136 4.80 -6.22 3.50
C LYS A 136 3.57 -5.31 3.56
N VAL A 137 2.87 -5.27 4.69
CA VAL A 137 1.72 -4.40 4.89
C VAL A 137 2.15 -2.93 4.80
N ARG A 138 3.28 -2.57 5.40
CA ARG A 138 3.84 -1.22 5.33
C ARG A 138 4.16 -0.80 3.90
N GLU A 139 4.85 -1.66 3.14
CA GLU A 139 5.14 -1.41 1.72
C GLU A 139 3.88 -1.27 0.87
N LEU A 140 2.84 -2.04 1.21
CA LEU A 140 1.56 -1.96 0.52
C LEU A 140 0.84 -0.63 0.81
N VAL A 141 0.84 -0.17 2.06
CA VAL A 141 0.26 1.12 2.43
C VAL A 141 1.08 2.28 1.83
N ARG A 142 2.41 2.18 1.80
CA ARG A 142 3.27 3.16 1.09
C ARG A 142 2.89 3.26 -0.38
N SER A 143 2.75 2.11 -1.04
CA SER A 143 2.32 2.04 -2.43
C SER A 143 0.96 2.71 -2.58
N LEU A 144 -0.02 2.34 -1.75
CA LEU A 144 -1.36 2.92 -1.77
C LEU A 144 -1.32 4.46 -1.62
N ARG A 145 -0.61 4.99 -0.61
CA ARG A 145 -0.42 6.44 -0.43
C ARG A 145 0.17 7.11 -1.67
N SER A 146 1.16 6.48 -2.31
CA SER A 146 1.77 6.98 -3.55
C SER A 146 0.75 7.08 -4.71
N TYR A 147 -0.08 6.04 -4.94
CA TYR A 147 -1.15 6.12 -5.96
C TYR A 147 -2.13 7.25 -5.66
N PHE A 148 -2.46 7.45 -4.39
CA PHE A 148 -3.39 8.47 -3.96
C PHE A 148 -2.80 9.89 -3.89
N MET A 149 -1.48 10.05 -4.07
CA MET A 149 -0.77 11.31 -3.81
C MET A 149 -1.13 11.86 -2.42
N ALA A 150 -1.15 10.96 -1.45
CA ALA A 150 -1.47 11.27 -0.07
C ALA A 150 -0.26 11.91 0.63
N ASP A 151 -0.57 12.77 1.60
CA ASP A 151 0.37 13.42 2.52
C ASP A 151 0.35 12.68 3.87
#